data_AF-V4L0I2-F1
#
_entry.id   AF-V4L0I2-F1
#
_cell.length_a   1.000
_cell.length_b   1.000
_cell.length_c   1.000
_cell.angle_alpha   90.00
_cell.angle_beta   90.00
_cell.angle_gamma   90.00
#
_symmetry.space_group_name_H-M   'P 1'
#
loop_
_entity.id
_entity.type
_entity.pdbx_description
1 polymer ?
#
loop_
_entity_poly.entity_id
_entity_poly.type
_entity_poly.pdbx_seq_one_letter_code
_entity_poly.pdbx_strand_id
1 'polypeptide(L)'
;MATAMQVLVVQRPPPPVAAPVAPVDEDDEEDENPFAALRDNPAIQHLPVNDFNWENGFKSEIPEFHGGPTAEELLDWIVTMEEIMEFKHVPLDRCVPVLAMRFRGRATAWWAQLKATRTRLGKPK
;
A
#
# COMPACT_ATOMS: atom_id res chain seq x y z
N MET A 1 64.15 -15.68 1.94
CA MET A 1 63.62 -14.44 2.56
C MET A 1 62.45 -13.96 1.72
N ALA A 2 61.38 -13.55 2.39
CA ALA A 2 60.00 -13.48 1.92
C ALA A 2 59.68 -12.38 0.88
N THR A 3 58.62 -12.62 0.07
CA THR A 3 57.72 -11.67 -0.63
C THR A 3 56.91 -12.47 -1.67
N ALA A 4 55.62 -12.33 -1.93
CA ALA A 4 54.50 -11.62 -1.34
C ALA A 4 53.22 -12.21 -1.99
N MET A 5 52.09 -12.15 -1.28
CA MET A 5 50.79 -12.61 -1.77
C MET A 5 50.22 -11.65 -2.83
N GLN A 6 49.60 -12.18 -3.89
CA GLN A 6 48.68 -11.43 -4.74
C GLN A 6 47.46 -12.29 -5.13
N VAL A 7 46.31 -11.62 -5.06
CA VAL A 7 44.92 -12.10 -5.13
C VAL A 7 44.58 -12.70 -6.50
N LEU A 8 43.97 -13.90 -6.51
CA LEU A 8 43.32 -14.48 -7.68
C LEU A 8 41.84 -14.10 -7.70
N VAL A 9 41.50 -13.15 -8.58
CA VAL A 9 40.14 -12.94 -9.07
C VAL A 9 39.73 -14.20 -9.86
N VAL A 10 38.73 -14.92 -9.37
CA VAL A 10 38.03 -15.93 -10.17
C VAL A 10 37.11 -15.20 -11.14
N GLN A 11 37.58 -15.04 -12.38
CA GLN A 11 36.72 -14.68 -13.49
C GLN A 11 35.91 -15.91 -13.91
N ARG A 12 34.58 -15.84 -13.83
CA ARG A 12 33.67 -16.84 -14.38
C ARG A 12 33.67 -16.71 -15.92
N PRO A 13 33.93 -17.79 -16.68
CA PRO A 13 33.96 -17.72 -18.14
C PRO A 13 32.57 -17.45 -18.74
N PRO A 14 32.50 -16.80 -19.92
CA PRO A 14 31.24 -16.52 -20.61
C PRO A 14 30.63 -17.80 -21.21
N PRO A 15 29.29 -17.90 -21.33
CA PRO A 15 28.63 -19.04 -21.97
C PRO A 15 28.93 -19.05 -23.48
N PRO A 16 29.24 -20.21 -24.08
CA PRO A 16 29.50 -20.30 -25.51
C PRO A 16 28.20 -20.19 -26.31
N VAL A 17 28.31 -19.48 -27.43
CA VAL A 17 27.22 -19.08 -28.34
C VAL A 17 26.69 -20.28 -29.13
N ALA A 18 25.36 -20.43 -29.14
CA ALA A 18 24.46 -21.06 -30.13
C ALA A 18 24.91 -22.34 -30.89
N ALA A 19 24.26 -23.46 -30.55
CA ALA A 19 23.90 -24.54 -31.48
C ALA A 19 22.46 -24.99 -31.15
N PRO A 20 21.67 -25.48 -32.13
CA PRO A 20 20.21 -25.37 -32.15
C PRO A 20 19.56 -26.33 -31.15
N VAL A 21 18.66 -25.79 -30.32
CA VAL A 21 17.86 -26.56 -29.37
C VAL A 21 16.84 -27.37 -30.17
N ALA A 22 16.90 -28.69 -30.07
CA ALA A 22 15.88 -29.59 -30.61
C ALA A 22 14.51 -29.28 -29.96
N PRO A 23 13.38 -29.55 -30.65
CA PRO A 23 12.07 -29.31 -30.06
C PRO A 23 11.88 -30.31 -28.91
N VAL A 24 11.80 -29.78 -27.69
CA VAL A 24 11.24 -30.51 -26.56
C VAL A 24 9.74 -30.23 -26.58
N ASP A 25 9.00 -31.13 -27.23
CA ASP A 25 7.60 -31.34 -26.92
C ASP A 25 7.57 -32.19 -25.65
N GLU A 26 7.10 -31.64 -24.52
CA GLU A 26 6.46 -32.37 -23.41
C GLU A 26 6.03 -31.38 -22.31
N ASP A 27 4.72 -31.08 -22.34
CA ASP A 27 3.86 -30.63 -21.25
C ASP A 27 4.28 -29.41 -20.42
N ASP A 28 4.18 -28.22 -21.02
CA ASP A 28 3.81 -27.03 -20.24
C ASP A 28 2.31 -27.19 -19.91
N GLU A 29 2.00 -27.87 -18.81
CA GLU A 29 0.71 -27.69 -18.14
C GLU A 29 0.56 -26.19 -17.93
N GLU A 30 -0.34 -25.59 -18.72
CA GLU A 30 -0.77 -24.22 -18.55
C GLU A 30 -1.26 -24.07 -17.11
N ASP A 31 -0.40 -23.54 -16.23
CA ASP A 31 -0.80 -22.77 -15.06
C ASP A 31 -1.47 -21.49 -15.59
N GLU A 32 -2.52 -21.65 -16.39
CA GLU A 32 -3.48 -20.65 -16.78
C GLU A 32 -4.07 -20.17 -15.47
N ASN A 33 -3.59 -19.01 -15.03
CA ASN A 33 -4.11 -18.37 -13.85
C ASN A 33 -5.64 -18.31 -14.00
N PRO A 34 -6.44 -18.97 -13.14
CA PRO A 34 -7.88 -19.03 -13.28
C PRO A 34 -8.56 -17.66 -13.14
N PHE A 35 -7.79 -16.63 -12.73
CA PHE A 35 -8.21 -15.23 -12.69
C PHE A 35 -7.78 -14.43 -13.94
N ALA A 36 -7.07 -15.02 -14.91
CA ALA A 36 -6.67 -14.36 -16.15
C ALA A 36 -7.88 -13.97 -17.01
N ALA A 37 -8.87 -14.85 -17.11
CA ALA A 37 -10.13 -14.58 -17.82
C ALA A 37 -10.91 -13.37 -17.25
N LEU A 38 -10.63 -12.96 -16.01
CA LEU A 38 -11.22 -11.77 -15.42
C LEU A 38 -10.58 -10.47 -15.94
N ARG A 39 -9.31 -10.50 -16.38
CA ARG A 39 -8.63 -9.31 -16.93
C ARG A 39 -9.19 -8.89 -18.28
N ASP A 40 -9.62 -9.85 -19.10
CA ASP A 40 -10.19 -9.60 -20.42
C ASP A 40 -11.69 -9.24 -20.38
N ASN A 41 -12.32 -9.28 -19.21
CA ASN A 41 -13.70 -8.87 -19.05
C ASN A 41 -13.80 -7.34 -19.19
N PRO A 42 -14.49 -6.80 -20.21
CA PRO A 42 -14.63 -5.35 -20.40
C PRO A 42 -15.32 -4.67 -19.20
N ALA A 43 -16.07 -5.41 -18.39
CA ALA A 43 -16.64 -4.92 -17.12
C ALA A 43 -15.58 -4.63 -16.03
N ILE A 44 -14.41 -5.27 -16.07
CA ILE A 44 -13.31 -5.09 -15.10
C ILE A 44 -12.40 -3.93 -15.53
N GLN A 45 -12.28 -3.69 -16.85
CA GLN A 45 -11.56 -2.53 -17.40
C GLN A 45 -12.25 -1.18 -17.06
N HIS A 46 -13.52 -1.23 -16.67
CA HIS A 46 -14.33 -0.07 -16.26
C HIS A 46 -14.30 0.19 -14.75
N LEU A 47 -13.42 -0.47 -13.98
CA LEU A 47 -13.13 0.01 -12.64
C LEU A 47 -12.50 1.41 -12.78
N PRO A 48 -12.98 2.42 -12.04
CA PRO A 48 -12.46 3.78 -12.16
C PRO A 48 -10.99 3.77 -11.74
N VAL A 49 -10.10 3.70 -12.72
CA VAL A 49 -8.64 3.76 -12.57
C VAL A 49 -8.22 5.04 -11.83
N ASN A 50 -9.10 6.03 -11.74
CA ASN A 50 -8.85 7.32 -11.12
C ASN A 50 -8.97 7.32 -9.58
N ASP A 51 -9.70 6.37 -8.97
CA ASP A 51 -9.93 6.36 -7.52
C ASP A 51 -8.75 5.77 -6.72
N PHE A 52 -7.77 5.15 -7.38
CA PHE A 52 -6.65 4.50 -6.68
C PHE A 52 -5.47 5.44 -6.40
N ASN A 53 -5.39 6.61 -7.08
CA ASN A 53 -4.20 7.46 -7.00
C ASN A 53 -3.95 7.98 -5.57
N TRP A 54 -5.01 8.30 -4.82
CA TRP A 54 -4.90 8.78 -3.45
C TRP A 54 -4.49 7.60 -2.55
N GLU A 55 -5.07 6.40 -2.76
CA GLU A 55 -4.81 5.18 -1.98
C GLU A 55 -3.36 4.68 -2.04
N ASN A 56 -2.67 4.85 -3.17
CA ASN A 56 -1.33 4.30 -3.40
C ASN A 56 -0.18 4.94 -2.59
N GLY A 57 -0.41 6.04 -1.85
CA GLY A 57 0.64 6.77 -1.12
C GLY A 57 0.47 6.85 0.40
N PHE A 58 -0.62 6.33 0.95
CA PHE A 58 -1.03 6.71 2.30
C PHE A 58 -0.28 6.03 3.44
N LYS A 59 0.36 4.88 3.20
CA LYS A 59 0.86 4.05 4.30
C LYS A 59 2.03 4.69 5.06
N SER A 60 2.93 5.38 4.37
CA SER A 60 4.14 5.99 4.92
C SER A 60 3.97 7.44 5.39
N GLU A 61 3.00 8.17 4.84
CA GLU A 61 2.93 9.63 4.99
C GLU A 61 2.01 10.09 6.12
N ILE A 62 1.11 9.22 6.59
CA ILE A 62 0.09 9.61 7.57
C ILE A 62 0.55 9.35 9.01
N PRO A 63 0.70 10.40 9.85
CA PRO A 63 0.94 10.24 11.28
C PRO A 63 -0.21 9.56 12.03
N GLU A 64 0.14 8.85 13.10
CA GLU A 64 -0.81 8.20 14.00
C GLU A 64 -1.10 9.08 15.23
N PHE A 65 -2.35 9.05 15.71
CA PHE A 65 -2.74 9.77 16.91
C PHE A 65 -3.15 8.80 18.02
N HIS A 66 -2.44 8.87 19.15
CA HIS A 66 -2.61 7.95 20.27
C HIS A 66 -3.60 8.46 21.35
N GLY A 67 -4.12 9.68 21.18
CA GLY A 67 -4.93 10.36 22.19
C GLY A 67 -4.06 11.10 23.19
N GLY A 68 -3.31 12.09 22.71
CA GLY A 68 -2.46 12.99 23.50
C GLY A 68 -3.18 13.63 24.70
N PRO A 69 -2.45 14.03 25.76
CA PRO A 69 -3.05 14.64 26.94
C PRO A 69 -3.45 16.11 26.73
N THR A 70 -2.92 16.77 25.71
CA THR A 70 -3.18 18.19 25.41
C THR A 70 -4.03 18.35 24.16
N ALA A 71 -4.81 19.43 24.11
CA ALA A 71 -5.59 19.78 22.92
C ALA A 71 -4.69 20.22 21.75
N GLU A 72 -3.53 20.83 22.06
CA GLU A 72 -2.55 21.28 21.06
C GLU A 72 -2.03 20.10 20.21
N GLU A 73 -1.68 18.97 20.83
CA GLU A 73 -1.21 17.78 20.10
C GLU A 73 -2.26 17.23 19.13
N LEU A 74 -3.55 17.31 19.51
CA LEU A 74 -4.64 16.96 18.62
C LEU A 74 -4.76 17.94 17.46
N LEU A 75 -4.65 19.25 17.73
CA LEU A 75 -4.76 20.28 16.69
C LEU A 75 -3.60 20.19 15.70
N ASP A 76 -2.37 20.04 16.16
CA ASP A 76 -1.19 19.87 15.32
C ASP A 76 -1.33 18.63 14.41
N TRP A 77 -1.85 17.53 14.98
CA TRP A 77 -2.13 16.32 14.20
C TRP A 77 -3.24 16.55 13.16
N ILE A 78 -4.31 17.29 13.49
CA ILE A 78 -5.38 17.63 12.54
C ILE A 78 -4.84 18.49 11.40
N VAL A 79 -4.08 19.54 11.69
CA VAL A 79 -3.47 20.41 10.66
C VAL A 79 -2.59 19.59 9.73
N THR A 80 -1.75 18.72 10.29
CA THR A 80 -0.88 17.83 9.48
C THR A 80 -1.71 16.89 8.60
N MET A 81 -2.81 16.33 9.12
CA MET A 81 -3.72 15.50 8.35
C MET A 81 -4.41 16.27 7.22
N GLU A 82 -4.85 17.50 7.47
CA GLU A 82 -5.49 18.36 6.48
C GLU A 82 -4.55 18.67 5.31
N GLU A 83 -3.29 19.02 5.59
CA GLU A 83 -2.26 19.24 4.57
C GLU A 83 -2.03 18.00 3.70
N ILE A 84 -1.94 16.82 4.32
CA ILE A 84 -1.74 15.55 3.59
C ILE A 84 -2.97 15.22 2.71
N MET A 85 -4.18 15.46 3.22
CA MET A 85 -5.41 15.18 2.47
C MET A 85 -5.57 16.13 1.29
N GLU A 86 -5.22 17.40 1.46
CA GLU A 86 -5.20 18.38 0.38
C GLU A 86 -4.18 17.99 -0.68
N PHE A 87 -2.97 17.61 -0.27
CA PHE A 87 -1.90 17.17 -1.18
C PHE A 87 -2.27 15.91 -1.98
N LYS A 88 -2.98 14.97 -1.35
CA LYS A 88 -3.45 13.73 -2.01
C LYS A 88 -4.80 13.88 -2.70
N HIS A 89 -5.42 15.06 -2.66
CA HIS A 89 -6.76 15.31 -3.19
C HIS A 89 -7.79 14.28 -2.74
N VAL A 90 -7.81 13.94 -1.44
CA VAL A 90 -8.70 12.91 -0.90
C VAL A 90 -10.16 13.34 -1.01
N PRO A 91 -11.06 12.49 -1.55
CA PRO A 91 -12.48 12.77 -1.53
C PRO A 91 -13.03 12.94 -0.10
N LEU A 92 -13.92 13.91 0.13
CA LEU A 92 -14.43 14.25 1.46
C LEU A 92 -15.12 13.06 2.16
N ASP A 93 -15.77 12.18 1.38
CA ASP A 93 -16.39 10.94 1.88
C ASP A 93 -15.37 9.92 2.42
N ARG A 94 -14.10 10.03 2.01
CA ARG A 94 -13.00 9.16 2.43
C ARG A 94 -12.14 9.74 3.55
N CYS A 95 -12.18 11.05 3.79
CA CYS A 95 -11.42 11.71 4.85
C CYS A 95 -11.64 11.07 6.23
N VAL A 96 -12.90 10.86 6.63
CA VAL A 96 -13.24 10.31 7.95
C VAL A 96 -12.75 8.86 8.11
N PRO A 97 -12.99 7.93 7.16
CA PRO A 97 -12.37 6.61 7.19
C PRO A 97 -10.84 6.63 7.31
N VAL A 98 -10.15 7.52 6.60
CA VAL A 98 -8.68 7.64 6.63
C VAL A 98 -8.20 8.09 8.01
N LEU A 99 -8.81 9.12 8.59
CA LEU A 99 -8.48 9.58 9.96
C LEU A 99 -8.73 8.48 10.98
N ALA A 100 -9.88 7.81 10.86
CA ALA A 100 -10.28 6.78 11.80
C ALA A 100 -9.29 5.60 11.84
N MET A 101 -8.63 5.27 10.72
CA MET A 101 -7.64 4.18 10.70
C MET A 101 -6.34 4.53 11.45
N ARG A 102 -6.11 5.82 11.73
CA ARG A 102 -4.88 6.33 12.36
C ARG A 102 -5.02 6.57 13.85
N PHE A 103 -6.21 6.38 14.40
CA PHE A 103 -6.40 6.40 15.83
C PHE A 103 -5.83 5.13 16.47
N ARG A 104 -4.99 5.34 17.47
CA ARG A 104 -4.38 4.31 18.30
C ARG A 104 -4.74 4.53 19.77
N GLY A 105 -4.62 3.49 20.58
CA GLY A 105 -4.77 3.57 22.04
C GLY A 105 -6.08 4.24 22.46
N ARG A 106 -5.98 5.35 23.21
CA ARG A 106 -7.14 6.08 23.76
C ARG A 106 -8.00 6.69 22.67
N ALA A 107 -7.40 7.14 21.57
CA ALA A 107 -8.14 7.74 20.45
C ALA A 107 -9.09 6.72 19.79
N THR A 108 -8.66 5.45 19.66
CA THR A 108 -9.52 4.40 19.10
C THR A 108 -10.76 4.16 19.96
N ALA A 109 -10.59 4.13 21.29
CA ALA A 109 -11.69 3.97 22.23
C ALA A 109 -12.67 5.16 22.17
N TRP A 110 -12.15 6.39 22.12
CA TRP A 110 -12.94 7.59 21.93
C TRP A 110 -13.76 7.55 20.64
N TRP A 111 -13.17 7.18 19.50
CA TRP A 111 -13.87 7.06 18.23
C TRP A 111 -14.98 6.00 18.27
N ALA A 112 -14.73 4.87 18.92
CA ALA A 112 -15.74 3.83 19.11
C ALA A 112 -16.93 4.35 19.94
N GLN A 113 -16.65 5.06 21.04
CA GLN A 113 -17.67 5.67 21.89
C GLN A 113 -18.47 6.74 21.14
N LEU A 114 -17.81 7.57 20.33
CA LEU A 114 -18.46 8.59 19.51
C LEU A 114 -19.45 7.96 18.52
N LYS A 115 -19.04 6.89 17.82
CA LYS A 115 -19.92 6.13 16.91
C LYS A 115 -21.11 5.50 17.63
N ALA A 116 -20.88 4.88 18.79
CA ALA A 116 -21.95 4.29 19.60
C ALA A 116 -22.97 5.35 20.05
N THR A 117 -22.47 6.51 20.48
CA THR A 117 -23.30 7.64 20.90
C THR A 117 -24.12 8.18 19.73
N ARG A 118 -23.53 8.33 18.54
CA ARG A 118 -24.23 8.78 17.33
C ARG A 118 -25.35 7.82 16.92
N THR A 119 -25.08 6.51 17.00
CA THR A 119 -26.06 5.46 16.70
C THR A 119 -27.24 5.51 17.68
N ARG A 120 -26.97 5.72 18.97
CA ARG A 120 -28.00 5.85 20.01
C ARG A 120 -28.83 7.13 19.88
N LEU A 121 -28.27 8.18 19.31
CA LEU A 121 -28.98 9.45 19.06
C LEU A 121 -29.86 9.44 17.80
N GLY A 122 -29.90 8.34 17.03
CA GLY A 122 -30.82 8.18 15.90
C GLY A 122 -30.53 9.07 14.69
N LYS A 123 -29.34 9.67 14.57
CA LYS A 123 -28.99 10.42 13.36
C LYS A 123 -28.78 9.45 12.20
N PRO A 124 -29.47 9.63 11.05
CA PRO A 124 -29.35 8.72 9.92
C PRO A 124 -27.92 8.67 9.39
N LYS A 125 -27.58 7.53 8.80
CA LYS A 125 -26.25 7.19 8.29
C LYS A 125 -25.89 7.98 7.05
#